data_AF-A0A538K571-F1
#
_entry.id   AF-A0A538K571-F1
#
_cell.length_a   1.000
_cell.length_b   1.000
_cell.length_c   1.000
_cell.angle_alpha   90.00
_cell.angle_beta   90.00
_cell.angle_gamma   90.00
#
_symmetry.space_group_name_H-M   'P 1'
#
loop_
_entity.id
_entity.type
_entity.pdbx_description
1 polymer ?
#
loop_
_entity_poly.entity_id
_entity_poly.type
_entity_poly.pdbx_seq_one_letter_code
_entity_poly.pdbx_strand_id
1 'polypeptide(L)'
;MLLVPSDCPALDPVQVDELIARPIAAPSALIVPDRHGTGTNALLLTPPDALAPSFGPGSCERHVNGAGSNGLNHEVVNVPTLALDIDTADDLEQLRSMLAGTHGGAAHTRGMLRRLARGSD
;
A
#
# COMPACT_ATOMS: atom_id res chain seq x y z
N MET A 1 4.15 11.66 -7.98
CA MET A 1 4.25 10.29 -8.52
C MET A 1 3.91 9.32 -7.41
N LEU A 2 2.95 8.42 -7.65
CA LEU A 2 2.58 7.37 -6.71
C LEU A 2 3.22 6.06 -7.14
N LEU A 3 3.99 5.44 -6.25
CA LEU A 3 4.51 4.08 -6.42
C LEU A 3 3.68 3.14 -5.55
N VAL A 4 3.16 2.08 -6.16
CA VAL A 4 2.36 1.02 -5.51
C VAL A 4 2.83 -0.33 -6.02
N PRO A 5 2.79 -1.39 -5.19
CA PRO A 5 3.14 -2.74 -5.59
C PRO A 5 2.03 -3.35 -6.45
N SER A 6 2.39 -4.34 -7.28
CA SER A 6 1.47 -4.96 -8.24
C SER A 6 0.54 -6.01 -7.63
N ASP A 7 0.76 -6.37 -6.38
CA ASP A 7 0.18 -7.51 -5.66
C ASP A 7 -0.65 -7.10 -4.44
N CYS A 8 -1.18 -5.86 -4.42
CA CYS A 8 -2.22 -5.42 -3.49
C CYS A 8 -3.61 -5.54 -4.13
N PRO A 9 -4.25 -6.73 -4.15
CA PRO A 9 -5.53 -6.93 -4.82
C PRO A 9 -6.72 -6.30 -4.09
N ALA A 10 -6.50 -5.81 -2.86
CA ALA A 10 -7.49 -5.12 -2.05
C ALA A 10 -7.56 -3.61 -2.34
N LEU A 11 -6.68 -3.08 -3.21
CA LEU A 11 -6.58 -1.66 -3.52
C LEU A 11 -7.94 -1.03 -3.80
N ASP A 12 -8.28 -0.01 -3.01
CA ASP A 12 -9.52 0.77 -3.18
C ASP A 12 -9.20 2.11 -3.87
N PRO A 13 -9.79 2.38 -5.06
CA PRO A 13 -9.62 3.66 -5.74
C PRO A 13 -9.93 4.87 -4.87
N VAL A 14 -10.93 4.79 -3.98
CA VAL A 14 -11.30 5.92 -3.11
C VAL A 14 -10.16 6.26 -2.15
N GLN A 15 -9.51 5.25 -1.57
CA GLN A 15 -8.38 5.46 -0.67
C GLN A 15 -7.14 5.97 -1.41
N VAL A 16 -6.97 5.60 -2.68
CA VAL A 16 -5.91 6.17 -3.53
C VAL A 16 -6.17 7.65 -3.80
N ASP A 17 -7.41 8.02 -4.13
CA ASP A 17 -7.79 9.42 -4.33
C ASP A 17 -7.61 10.24 -3.06
N GLU A 18 -7.99 9.70 -1.89
CA GLU A 18 -7.76 10.31 -0.58
C GLU A 18 -6.26 10.50 -0.28
N LEU A 19 -5.42 9.51 -0.59
CA LEU A 19 -3.97 9.61 -0.42
C LEU A 19 -3.37 10.70 -1.32
N ILE A 20 -3.80 10.79 -2.57
CA ILE A 20 -3.34 11.81 -3.53
C ILE A 20 -3.81 13.21 -3.14
N ALA A 21 -5.05 13.34 -2.66
CA ALA A 21 -5.64 14.61 -2.24
C ALA A 21 -5.16 15.07 -0.84
N ARG A 22 -4.39 14.23 -0.13
CA ARG A 22 -3.96 14.50 1.24
C ARG A 22 -3.15 15.81 1.30
N PRO A 23 -3.53 16.76 2.14
CA PRO A 23 -2.87 18.06 2.19
C PRO A 23 -1.49 17.94 2.83
N ILE A 24 -0.45 18.15 2.04
CA ILE A 24 0.93 18.25 2.51
C ILE A 24 1.71 19.23 1.62
N ALA A 25 2.50 20.12 2.24
CA ALA A 25 3.25 21.12 1.50
C ALA A 25 4.38 20.48 0.69
N ALA A 26 4.50 20.84 -0.59
CA ALA A 26 5.63 20.40 -1.41
C ALA A 26 6.92 21.18 -1.02
N PRO A 27 8.10 20.55 -1.12
CA PRO A 27 8.32 19.18 -1.53
C PRO A 27 7.99 18.17 -0.40
N SER A 28 7.44 17.01 -0.75
CA SER A 28 6.91 16.05 0.20
C SER A 28 7.00 14.58 -0.20
N ALA A 29 6.90 13.73 0.83
CA ALA A 29 6.78 12.28 0.72
C ALA A 29 5.70 11.74 1.69
N LEU A 30 4.69 11.04 1.16
CA LEU A 30 3.76 10.25 1.98
C LEU A 30 4.16 8.78 1.88
N ILE A 31 4.39 8.15 3.03
CA ILE A 31 4.91 6.79 3.15
C ILE A 31 3.81 5.91 3.72
N VAL A 32 3.35 4.93 2.95
CA VAL A 32 2.38 3.94 3.40
C VAL A 32 3.14 2.69 3.81
N PRO A 33 3.16 2.30 5.09
CA PRO A 33 3.88 1.13 5.54
C PRO A 33 3.20 -0.17 5.08
N ASP A 34 3.96 -1.26 5.07
CA ASP A 34 3.38 -2.61 5.03
C ASP A 34 2.66 -2.95 6.35
N ARG A 35 1.98 -4.09 6.39
CA ARG A 35 1.31 -4.58 7.61
C ARG A 35 2.23 -4.76 8.82
N HIS A 36 3.53 -4.99 8.59
CA HIS A 36 4.52 -5.20 9.65
C HIS A 36 5.13 -3.89 10.14
N GLY A 37 4.82 -2.76 9.48
CA GLY A 37 5.35 -1.44 9.79
C GLY A 37 6.80 -1.21 9.36
N THR A 38 7.44 -2.18 8.70
CA THR A 38 8.88 -2.15 8.40
C THR A 38 9.17 -1.89 6.93
N GLY A 39 8.33 -2.43 6.03
CA GLY A 39 8.35 -2.18 4.60
C GLY A 39 7.48 -0.99 4.20
N THR A 40 7.41 -0.71 2.89
CA THR A 40 6.63 0.39 2.32
C THR A 40 5.78 -0.14 1.17
N ASN A 41 4.46 -0.12 1.35
CA ASN A 41 3.48 -0.57 0.36
C ASN A 41 2.91 0.56 -0.51
N ALA A 42 3.19 1.82 -0.20
CA ALA A 42 3.08 2.87 -1.19
C ALA A 42 3.98 4.05 -0.84
N LEU A 43 4.43 4.76 -1.87
CA LEU A 43 5.21 5.98 -1.70
C LEU A 43 4.68 7.03 -2.67
N LEU A 44 4.17 8.14 -2.14
CA LEU A 44 3.72 9.28 -2.93
C LEU A 44 4.72 10.43 -2.78
N LEU A 45 5.34 10.81 -3.89
CA LEU A 45 6.36 11.86 -3.98
C LEU A 45 5.85 13.07 -4.74
N THR A 46 6.08 14.25 -4.17
CA THR A 46 5.76 15.54 -4.79
C THR A 46 6.93 16.51 -4.59
N PRO A 47 7.71 16.88 -5.62
CA PRO A 47 7.69 16.36 -6.99
C PRO A 47 8.15 14.89 -7.09
N PRO A 48 7.98 14.23 -8.26
CA PRO A 48 8.35 12.81 -8.46
C PRO A 48 9.79 12.43 -8.09
N ASP A 49 10.71 13.39 -8.15
CA ASP A 49 12.15 13.25 -7.89
C ASP A 49 12.55 13.73 -6.49
N ALA A 50 11.59 14.07 -5.61
CA ALA A 50 11.86 14.57 -4.27
C ALA A 50 12.69 13.60 -3.41
N LEU A 51 12.54 12.29 -3.64
CA LEU A 51 13.27 11.24 -2.95
C LEU A 51 13.55 10.07 -3.89
N ALA A 52 14.74 9.48 -3.82
CA ALA A 52 15.04 8.24 -4.51
C ALA A 52 14.35 7.05 -3.78
N PRO A 53 13.46 6.28 -4.43
CA PRO A 53 12.81 5.13 -3.79
C PRO A 53 13.82 4.04 -3.40
N SER A 54 13.67 3.46 -2.20
CA SER A 54 14.55 2.45 -1.63
C SER A 54 13.75 1.34 -0.93
N PHE A 55 13.01 0.55 -1.72
CA PHE A 55 12.16 -0.55 -1.25
C PHE A 55 12.97 -1.76 -0.70
N GLY A 56 12.26 -2.66 -0.01
CA GLY A 56 12.81 -3.85 0.64
C GLY A 56 12.75 -3.78 2.17
N PRO A 57 13.30 -4.76 2.89
CA PRO A 57 13.24 -4.83 4.36
C PRO A 57 13.72 -3.53 5.01
N GLY A 58 12.94 -2.95 5.94
CA GLY A 58 13.27 -1.68 6.61
C GLY A 58 13.13 -0.44 5.71
N SER A 59 12.44 -0.53 4.57
CA SER A 59 12.26 0.62 3.67
C SER A 59 11.47 1.76 4.29
N CYS A 60 10.55 1.48 5.22
CA CYS A 60 9.75 2.53 5.87
C CYS A 60 10.66 3.54 6.57
N GLU A 61 11.55 3.05 7.42
CA GLU A 61 12.52 3.87 8.13
C GLU A 61 13.47 4.58 7.17
N ARG A 62 13.97 3.88 6.14
CA ARG A 62 14.83 4.51 5.12
C ARG A 62 14.14 5.68 4.42
N HIS A 63 12.86 5.53 4.06
CA HIS A 63 12.11 6.59 3.40
C HIS A 63 11.84 7.76 4.34
N VAL A 64 11.48 7.50 5.61
CA VAL A 64 11.30 8.54 6.63
C VAL A 64 12.59 9.32 6.85
N ASN A 65 13.70 8.61 7.10
CA ASN A 65 15.01 9.23 7.33
C ASN A 65 15.51 9.98 6.10
N GLY A 66 15.31 9.42 4.90
CA GLY A 66 15.66 10.07 3.64
C GLY A 66 14.84 11.34 3.40
N ALA A 67 13.55 11.33 3.70
CA ALA A 67 12.69 12.51 3.58
C ALA A 67 13.12 13.60 4.55
N GLY A 68 13.34 13.26 5.83
CA GLY A 68 13.83 14.21 6.84
C GLY A 68 15.20 14.80 6.50
N SER A 69 16.14 13.97 6.04
CA SER A 69 17.50 14.42 5.69
C SER A 69 17.53 15.34 4.46
N ASN A 70 16.57 15.20 3.55
CA ASN A 70 16.41 16.07 2.38
C ASN A 70 15.51 17.29 2.64
N GLY A 71 15.05 17.49 3.88
CA GLY A 71 14.19 18.62 4.25
C GLY A 71 12.77 18.54 3.66
N LEU A 72 12.30 17.34 3.32
CA LEU A 72 10.94 17.14 2.80
C LEU A 72 9.91 17.16 3.92
N ASN A 73 8.75 17.75 3.65
CA ASN A 73 7.57 17.47 4.46
C ASN A 73 7.20 16.00 4.28
N HIS A 74 6.97 15.26 5.36
CA HIS A 74 6.64 13.85 5.22
C HIS A 74 5.66 13.38 6.28
N GLU A 75 4.94 12.32 5.94
CA GLU A 75 3.98 11.67 6.82
C GLU A 75 3.96 10.17 6.57
N VAL A 76 3.85 9.38 7.64
CA VAL A 76 3.53 7.95 7.56
C VAL A 76 2.01 7.80 7.62
N VAL A 77 1.42 7.27 6.55
CA VAL A 77 -0.03 7.20 6.37
C VAL A 77 -0.46 5.74 6.31
N ASN A 78 -1.32 5.32 7.24
CA ASN A 78 -1.90 3.98 7.18
C ASN A 78 -3.05 3.95 6.17
N VAL A 79 -2.89 3.16 5.12
CA VAL A 79 -3.95 2.90 4.12
C VAL A 79 -4.26 1.40 4.12
N PRO A 80 -5.32 0.95 4.80
CA PRO A 80 -5.57 -0.48 5.04
C PRO A 80 -5.64 -1.34 3.77
N THR A 81 -6.17 -0.80 2.66
CA THR A 81 -6.29 -1.54 1.40
C THR A 81 -4.96 -1.71 0.65
N LEU A 82 -3.96 -0.91 1.01
CA LEU A 82 -2.58 -1.00 0.54
C LEU A 82 -1.68 -1.76 1.52
N ALA A 83 -2.08 -1.94 2.78
CA ALA A 83 -1.23 -2.56 3.80
C ALA A 83 -1.05 -4.09 3.61
N LEU A 84 -1.93 -4.75 2.84
CA LEU A 84 -1.88 -6.20 2.60
C LEU A 84 -1.29 -6.52 1.22
N ASP A 85 -0.04 -6.97 1.23
CA ASP A 85 0.61 -7.75 0.19
C ASP A 85 0.24 -9.23 0.32
N ILE A 86 0.14 -9.94 -0.80
CA ILE A 86 -0.23 -11.37 -0.82
C ILE A 86 1.00 -12.20 -1.19
N ASP A 87 1.77 -12.61 -0.19
CA ASP A 87 2.97 -13.44 -0.36
C ASP A 87 2.75 -14.90 0.04
N THR A 88 1.82 -15.14 0.96
CA THR A 88 1.61 -16.44 1.62
C THR A 88 0.15 -16.88 1.58
N ALA A 89 -0.09 -18.17 1.89
CA ALA A 89 -1.45 -18.71 1.99
C ALA A 89 -2.27 -18.02 3.09
N ASP A 90 -1.64 -17.65 4.21
CA ASP A 90 -2.27 -16.94 5.31
C ASP A 90 -2.74 -15.53 4.89
N ASP A 91 -2.06 -14.92 3.91
CA ASP A 91 -2.43 -13.61 3.37
C ASP A 91 -3.71 -13.69 2.53
N LEU A 92 -3.94 -14.82 1.85
CA LEU A 92 -5.18 -15.07 1.13
C LEU A 92 -6.38 -15.20 2.06
N GLU A 93 -6.21 -15.78 3.25
CA GLU A 93 -7.28 -15.88 4.24
C GLU A 93 -7.63 -14.50 4.85
N GLN A 94 -6.62 -13.69 5.12
CA GLN A 94 -6.80 -12.31 5.56
C GLN A 94 -7.49 -11.46 4.48
N LEU A 95 -7.09 -11.61 3.22
CA LEU A 95 -7.74 -10.96 2.08
C LEU A 95 -9.20 -11.35 1.96
N ARG A 96 -9.53 -12.63 2.16
CA ARG A 96 -10.92 -13.12 2.16
C ARG A 96 -11.75 -12.44 3.26
N SER A 97 -11.19 -12.31 4.46
CA SER A 97 -11.84 -11.65 5.59
C SER A 97 -12.09 -10.17 5.32
N MET A 98 -11.10 -9.46 4.76
CA MET A 98 -11.24 -8.05 4.37
C MET A 98 -12.31 -7.86 3.29
N LEU A 99 -12.27 -8.68 2.23
CA LEU A 99 -13.20 -8.57 1.10
C LEU A 99 -14.65 -8.97 1.46
N ALA A 100 -14.84 -9.79 2.49
CA ALA A 100 -16.17 -10.17 2.98
C ALA A 100 -16.91 -9.00 3.65
N GLY A 101 -16.19 -8.02 4.20
CA GLY A 101 -16.77 -6.81 4.82
C GLY A 101 -17.10 -5.69 3.82
N THR A 102 -16.44 -5.66 2.66
CA THR A 102 -16.59 -4.59 1.64
C THR A 102 -17.71 -4.84 0.65
N HIS A 103 -18.74 -3.99 0.67
CA HIS A 103 -19.88 -4.01 -0.26
C HIS A 103 -19.57 -3.23 -1.57
N GLY A 104 -18.56 -3.68 -2.31
CA GLY A 104 -18.17 -3.12 -3.62
C GLY A 104 -16.66 -3.15 -3.83
N GLY A 105 -16.16 -3.44 -5.04
CA GLY A 105 -14.72 -3.51 -5.37
C GLY A 105 -14.10 -4.92 -5.40
N ALA A 106 -13.13 -5.17 -6.29
CA ALA A 106 -12.40 -6.45 -6.42
C ALA A 106 -13.23 -7.71 -6.82
N ALA A 107 -14.23 -7.56 -7.69
CA ALA A 107 -15.07 -8.68 -8.17
C ALA A 107 -14.27 -9.82 -8.84
N HIS A 108 -13.21 -9.46 -9.58
CA HIS A 108 -12.33 -10.44 -10.24
C HIS A 108 -11.53 -11.26 -9.23
N THR A 109 -10.90 -10.60 -8.25
CA THR A 109 -10.16 -11.25 -7.15
C THR A 109 -11.06 -12.18 -6.35
N ARG A 110 -12.28 -11.72 -6.00
CA ARG A 110 -13.28 -12.57 -5.32
C ARG A 110 -13.65 -13.81 -6.14
N GLY A 111 -13.75 -13.67 -7.46
CA GLY A 111 -14.00 -14.78 -8.38
C GLY A 111 -12.87 -15.82 -8.37
N MET A 112 -11.61 -15.38 -8.41
CA MET A 112 -10.44 -16.28 -8.33
C MET A 112 -10.33 -16.99 -6.98
N LEU A 113 -10.53 -16.27 -5.86
CA LEU A 113 -10.50 -16.86 -4.51
C LEU A 113 -11.57 -17.94 -4.30
N ARG A 114 -12.71 -17.84 -5.01
CA ARG A 114 -13.76 -18.88 -5.00
C ARG A 114 -13.39 -20.11 -5.83
N ARG A 115 -12.57 -19.96 -6.88
CA ARG A 115 -12.09 -21.07 -7.71
C ARG A 115 -10.99 -21.86 -7.02
N LEU A 116 -10.03 -21.18 -6.37
CA LEU A 116 -8.95 -21.84 -5.61
C LEU A 116 -9.48 -22.71 -4.47
N ALA A 117 -10.49 -22.22 -3.74
CA ALA A 117 -11.14 -22.98 -2.67
C ALA A 117 -11.92 -24.22 -3.14
N ARG A 118 -12.21 -24.35 -4.44
CA ARG A 118 -12.93 -25.50 -5.03
C ARG A 118 -12.01 -26.53 -5.69
N GLY A 119 -10.73 -26.23 -5.81
CA GLY A 119 -9.73 -27.12 -6.42
C GLY A 119 -8.84 -27.85 -5.40
N SER A 120 -9.20 -27.80 -4.12
CA SER A 120 -8.48 -28.46 -3.02
C SER A 120 -9.25 -29.64 -2.41
N ASP A 121 -10.27 -30.14 -3.12
CA ASP A 121 -10.97 -31.41 -2.84
C ASP A 121 -10.48 -32.52 -3.78
#